data_AF-A0A838QXF4-F1
#
_entry.id   AF-A0A838QXF4-F1
#
_cell.length_a   1.000
_cell.length_b   1.000
_cell.length_c   1.000
_cell.angle_alpha   90.00
_cell.angle_beta   90.00
_cell.angle_gamma   90.00
#
_symmetry.space_group_name_H-M   'P 1'
#
loop_
_entity.id
_entity.type
_entity.pdbx_description
1 polymer ?
#
loop_
_entity_poly.entity_id
_entity_poly.type
_entity_poly.pdbx_seq_one_letter_code
_entity_poly.pdbx_strand_id
1 'polypeptide(L)'
;MVKKVAVKKVADKKSPVEKKKVVKRVRAPKEVRLKAFWGVFNQTMRRVALYEFNERKRADKKAEELTKSGKSPHFVQPVKEQIVDG
;
A
#
# COMPACT_ATOMS: atom_id res chain seq x y z
N MET A 1 -30.58 -9.82 72.81
CA MET A 1 -29.41 -8.91 72.91
C MET A 1 -28.13 -9.73 72.67
N VAL A 2 -27.53 -9.56 71.49
CA VAL A 2 -26.11 -9.71 71.07
C VAL A 2 -25.27 -10.89 71.62
N LYS A 3 -24.80 -11.78 70.72
CA LYS A 3 -23.38 -11.87 70.29
C LYS A 3 -23.12 -12.99 69.26
N LYS A 4 -22.58 -12.54 68.11
CA LYS A 4 -21.87 -13.29 67.04
C LYS A 4 -20.85 -14.28 67.60
N VAL A 5 -20.70 -15.44 66.93
CA VAL A 5 -19.37 -16.00 66.66
C VAL A 5 -19.38 -16.67 65.28
N ALA A 6 -18.57 -16.12 64.38
CA ALA A 6 -18.29 -16.61 63.04
C ALA A 6 -16.83 -17.08 63.02
N VAL A 7 -16.53 -18.33 62.64
CA VAL A 7 -15.16 -18.76 62.27
C VAL A 7 -15.18 -19.99 61.34
N LYS A 8 -14.22 -19.99 60.40
CA LYS A 8 -13.64 -21.09 59.56
C LYS A 8 -14.28 -21.21 58.17
N LYS A 9 -13.78 -20.58 57.09
CA LYS A 9 -12.43 -20.58 56.47
C LYS A 9 -12.03 -21.96 55.95
N VAL A 10 -12.38 -22.26 54.70
CA VAL A 10 -11.80 -23.21 53.71
C VAL A 10 -12.73 -23.12 52.46
N ALA A 11 -12.33 -23.13 51.21
CA ALA A 11 -11.04 -23.33 50.58
C ALA A 11 -11.05 -22.61 49.21
N ASP A 12 -9.86 -22.16 48.89
CA ASP A 12 -9.35 -21.77 47.58
C ASP A 12 -9.87 -22.65 46.43
N LYS A 13 -10.58 -22.05 45.47
CA LYS A 13 -10.59 -22.50 44.06
C LYS A 13 -10.65 -21.26 43.17
N LYS A 14 -9.52 -20.56 43.07
CA LYS A 14 -9.28 -19.70 41.90
C LYS A 14 -9.14 -20.59 40.68
N SER A 15 -10.19 -20.63 39.89
CA SER A 15 -10.21 -21.20 38.55
C SER A 15 -8.99 -20.69 37.77
N PRO A 16 -8.22 -21.55 37.08
CA PRO A 16 -7.19 -21.08 36.16
C PRO A 16 -7.90 -20.30 35.06
N VAL A 17 -7.79 -18.98 35.09
CA VAL A 17 -8.15 -18.16 33.94
C VAL A 17 -7.18 -18.56 32.84
N GLU A 18 -7.66 -19.39 31.92
CA GLU A 18 -6.95 -19.71 30.69
C GLU A 18 -6.52 -18.40 30.05
N LYS A 19 -5.20 -18.18 30.04
CA LYS A 19 -4.61 -17.04 29.35
C LYS A 19 -4.93 -17.24 27.87
N LYS A 20 -5.94 -16.50 27.39
CA LYS A 20 -6.27 -16.43 25.96
C LYS A 20 -4.95 -16.24 25.21
N LYS A 21 -4.56 -17.23 24.39
CA LYS A 21 -3.42 -17.11 23.50
C LYS A 21 -3.63 -15.83 22.71
N VAL A 22 -2.78 -14.84 22.96
CA VAL A 22 -2.70 -13.64 22.11
C VAL A 22 -2.31 -14.17 20.74
N VAL A 23 -3.29 -14.32 19.86
CA VAL A 23 -3.08 -14.65 18.47
C VAL A 23 -2.26 -13.50 17.91
N LYS A 24 -0.95 -13.71 17.73
CA LYS A 24 -0.11 -12.76 17.02
C LYS A 24 -0.76 -12.56 15.67
N ARG A 25 -1.24 -11.33 15.39
CA ARG A 25 -1.70 -10.97 14.05
C ARG A 25 -0.54 -11.21 13.10
N VAL A 26 -0.68 -12.23 12.27
CA VAL A 26 0.22 -12.49 11.15
C VAL A 26 0.08 -11.30 10.23
N ARG A 27 1.17 -10.55 10.02
CA ARG A 27 1.17 -9.47 9.03
C ARG A 27 0.97 -10.12 7.66
N ALA A 28 -0.09 -9.71 6.96
CA ALA A 28 -0.32 -10.16 5.60
C ALA A 28 0.90 -9.82 4.71
N PRO A 29 1.20 -10.63 3.68
CA PRO A 29 2.23 -10.31 2.70
C PRO A 29 1.93 -8.92 2.13
N LYS A 30 2.95 -8.05 2.07
CA LYS A 30 2.84 -6.76 1.40
C LYS A 30 2.61 -7.05 -0.09
N GLU A 31 1.37 -6.95 -0.53
CA GLU A 31 1.06 -7.03 -1.95
C GLU A 31 1.78 -5.89 -2.67
N VAL A 32 2.62 -6.25 -3.63
CA VAL A 32 3.27 -5.29 -4.50
C VAL A 32 2.21 -4.73 -5.43
N ARG A 33 1.71 -3.52 -5.13
CA ARG A 33 0.73 -2.86 -5.99
C ARG A 33 1.47 -2.25 -7.19
N LEU A 34 1.08 -2.69 -8.39
CA LEU A 34 1.58 -2.11 -9.64
C LEU A 34 0.57 -1.05 -10.13
N LYS A 35 1.06 0.14 -10.54
CA LYS A 35 0.25 1.15 -11.22
C LYS A 35 0.80 1.36 -12.63
N ALA A 36 -0.12 1.48 -13.58
CA ALA A 36 0.22 1.86 -14.94
C ALA A 36 0.31 3.39 -15.05
N PHE A 37 1.20 3.85 -15.92
CA PHE A 37 1.44 5.25 -16.25
C PHE A 37 1.63 5.38 -17.76
N TRP A 38 1.50 6.59 -18.27
CA TRP A 38 1.87 6.92 -19.65
C TRP A 38 3.19 7.67 -19.66
N GLY A 39 4.24 7.03 -20.17
CA GLY A 39 5.55 7.66 -20.36
C GLY A 39 5.65 8.24 -21.77
N VAL A 40 6.17 9.46 -21.88
CA VAL A 40 6.60 10.05 -23.15
C VAL A 40 8.08 9.75 -23.35
N PHE A 41 8.43 9.13 -24.46
CA PHE A 41 9.78 8.68 -24.80
C PHE A 41 10.29 9.39 -26.04
N ASN A 42 11.61 9.50 -26.15
CA ASN A 42 12.29 9.92 -27.37
C ASN A 42 12.76 8.69 -28.20
N GLN A 43 13.34 8.94 -29.37
CA GLN A 43 13.88 7.89 -30.26
C GLN A 43 14.93 6.98 -29.60
N THR A 44 15.64 7.45 -28.57
CA THR A 44 16.63 6.66 -27.80
C THR A 44 16.02 5.94 -26.60
N MET A 45 14.68 5.80 -26.52
CA MET A 45 13.94 5.20 -25.40
C MET A 45 14.18 5.90 -24.05
N ARG A 46 14.60 7.17 -24.05
CA ARG A 46 14.67 7.97 -22.82
C ARG A 46 13.30 8.52 -22.49
N ARG A 47 12.88 8.33 -21.24
CA ARG A 47 11.64 8.90 -20.71
C ARG A 47 11.82 10.40 -20.44
N VAL A 48 11.03 11.22 -21.10
CA VAL A 48 11.05 12.69 -20.99
C VAL A 48 9.96 13.19 -20.03
N ALA A 49 8.82 12.50 -19.96
CA ALA A 49 7.73 12.81 -19.05
C ALA A 49 6.98 11.54 -18.63
N LEU A 50 6.31 11.59 -17.48
CA LEU A 50 5.45 10.54 -16.95
C LEU A 50 4.10 11.15 -16.54
N TYR A 51 3.02 10.49 -16.93
CA TYR A 51 1.64 10.90 -16.67
C TYR A 51 0.86 9.76 -16.04
N GLU A 52 -0.18 10.08 -15.27
CA GLU A 52 -1.05 9.05 -14.70
C GLU A 52 -1.84 8.30 -15.78
N PHE A 53 -2.31 7.09 -15.46
CA PHE A 53 -3.02 6.24 -16.43
C PHE A 53 -4.27 6.89 -17.05
N ASN A 54 -4.96 7.76 -16.31
CA ASN A 54 -6.12 8.52 -16.77
C ASN A 54 -5.74 9.72 -17.67
N GLU A 55 -4.46 10.08 -17.77
CA GLU A 55 -3.98 11.29 -18.44
C GLU A 55 -3.37 11.02 -19.83
N ARG A 56 -3.82 9.97 -20.52
CA ARG A 56 -3.26 9.59 -21.84
C ARG A 56 -3.21 10.76 -22.82
N LYS A 57 -4.30 11.53 -22.91
CA LYS A 57 -4.42 12.70 -23.80
C LYS A 57 -3.37 13.78 -23.51
N ARG A 58 -2.97 13.96 -22.24
CA ARG A 58 -1.91 14.90 -21.86
C ARG A 58 -0.55 14.39 -22.32
N ALA A 59 -0.29 13.10 -22.17
CA ALA A 59 0.93 12.46 -22.65
C ALA A 59 1.08 12.59 -24.18
N ASP A 60 0.00 12.33 -24.94
CA ASP A 60 0.01 12.44 -26.40
C ASP A 60 0.26 13.89 -26.85
N LYS A 61 -0.42 14.87 -26.23
CA LYS A 61 -0.19 16.30 -26.52
C LYS A 61 1.27 16.70 -26.27
N LYS A 62 1.88 16.19 -25.18
CA LYS A 62 3.28 16.50 -24.88
C LYS A 62 4.23 15.84 -25.87
N ALA A 63 3.96 14.60 -26.29
CA ALA A 63 4.73 13.93 -27.33
C ALA A 63 4.67 14.70 -28.66
N GLU A 64 3.51 15.20 -29.07
CA GLU A 64 3.37 16.02 -30.27
C GLU A 64 4.13 17.35 -30.16
N GLU A 65 4.02 18.05 -29.03
CA GLU A 65 4.71 19.33 -28.78
C GLU A 65 6.23 19.14 -28.82
N LEU A 66 6.74 18.07 -28.20
CA LEU A 66 8.17 17.73 -28.22
C LEU A 66 8.64 17.29 -29.60
N THR A 67 7.79 16.60 -30.37
CA THR A 67 8.09 16.22 -31.75
C THR A 67 8.14 17.45 -32.67
N LYS A 68 7.25 18.43 -32.47
CA LYS A 68 7.23 19.67 -33.25
C LYS A 68 8.41 20.59 -32.93
N SER A 69 8.85 20.63 -31.66
CA SER A 69 9.96 21.48 -31.22
C SER A 69 11.35 20.84 -31.37
N GLY A 70 11.42 19.50 -31.43
CA GLY A 70 12.66 18.75 -31.52
C GLY A 70 13.02 18.27 -32.92
N LYS A 71 14.24 17.75 -33.08
CA LYS A 71 14.71 17.08 -34.30
C LYS A 71 14.30 15.60 -34.37
N SER A 72 13.70 15.06 -33.31
CA SER A 72 13.43 13.64 -33.16
C SER A 72 11.98 13.39 -32.74
N PRO A 73 11.35 12.33 -33.28
CA PRO A 73 9.99 11.96 -32.89
C PRO A 73 9.95 11.51 -31.43
N HIS A 74 8.91 11.95 -30.75
CA HIS A 74 8.53 11.49 -29.42
C HIS A 74 7.25 10.67 -29.51
N PHE A 75 7.14 9.67 -28.66
CA PHE A 75 6.00 8.75 -28.65
C PHE A 75 5.63 8.38 -27.22
N VAL A 76 4.42 7.86 -27.03
CA VAL A 76 3.90 7.53 -25.70
C VAL A 76 3.78 6.02 -25.53
N GLN A 77 4.33 5.49 -24.43
CA GLN A 77 4.25 4.07 -24.06
C GLN A 77 3.70 3.86 -22.64
N PRO A 78 2.99 2.75 -22.40
CA PRO A 78 2.58 2.37 -21.05
C PRO A 78 3.79 1.95 -20.22
N VAL A 79 3.89 2.49 -19.01
CA VAL A 79 4.93 2.15 -18.02
C VAL A 79 4.23 1.49 -16.84
N LYS A 80 4.72 0.33 -16.41
CA LYS A 80 4.23 -0.37 -15.20
C LYS A 80 5.25 -0.14 -14.10
N GLU A 81 4.90 0.66 -13.10
CA GLU A 81 5.75 0.91 -11.93
C GLU A 81 5.14 0.30 -10.68
N GLN A 82 6.00 -0.20 -9.80
CA GLN A 82 5.63 -0.65 -8.48
C GLN A 82 5.42 0.57 -7.58
N ILE A 83 4.22 0.69 -7.01
CA ILE A 83 3.93 1.67 -5.97
C ILE A 83 4.13 0.97 -4.64
N VAL A 84 5.11 1.45 -3.89
CA VAL A 84 5.18 1.19 -2.45
C VAL A 84 4.28 2.24 -1.82
N ASP A 85 3.01 1.91 -1.57
CA ASP A 85 2.15 2.69 -0.70
C ASP A 85 2.83 2.66 0.70
N GLY A 86 3.51 3.76 1.05
CA GLY A 86 4.35 3.91 2.24
C GLY A 86 3.56 4.02 3.53
#